data_AF-A0AAU4DR79-F1
#
_entry.id   AF-A0AAU4DR79-F1
#
_cell.length_a   1.000
_cell.length_b   1.000
_cell.length_c   1.000
_cell.angle_alpha   90.00
_cell.angle_beta   90.00
_cell.angle_gamma   90.00
#
_symmetry.space_group_name_H-M   'P 1'
#
loop_
_entity.id
_entity.type
_entity.pdbx_description
1 polymer ?
#
loop_
_entity_poly.entity_id
_entity_poly.type
_entity_poly.pdbx_seq_one_letter_code
_entity_poly.pdbx_strand_id
1 'polypeptide(L)'
;MAQQVIVDESILRAQGKALGDVGQDFQQAADQLKSRLQSLEGKEPPWGDDDLGEKFGIVYEGLRDGMQESMDSLAQRLGEMGGKLRAMADNHAQNEDQTTGRLDGLGSRADSLGSEIRTMHRPRA
;
A
#
# COMPACT_ATOMS: atom_id res chain seq x y z
N MET A 1 -9.92 15.77 -24.40
CA MET A 1 -10.65 14.57 -23.95
C MET A 1 -9.97 14.12 -22.67
N ALA A 2 -10.52 14.43 -21.50
CA ALA A 2 -9.98 13.89 -20.26
C ALA A 2 -10.27 12.39 -20.23
N GLN A 3 -9.25 11.55 -20.17
CA GLN A 3 -9.42 10.12 -20.05
C GLN A 3 -10.09 9.85 -18.70
N GLN A 4 -11.31 9.32 -18.71
CA GLN A 4 -12.00 8.90 -17.51
C GLN A 4 -11.24 7.70 -16.96
N VAL A 5 -10.51 7.90 -15.87
CA VAL A 5 -9.81 6.83 -15.17
C VAL A 5 -10.87 6.05 -14.40
N ILE A 6 -11.23 4.87 -14.89
CA ILE A 6 -12.06 3.92 -14.14
C ILE A 6 -11.12 3.27 -13.12
N VAL A 7 -11.37 3.53 -11.84
CA VAL A 7 -10.63 2.90 -10.75
C VAL A 7 -11.41 1.66 -10.31
N ASP A 8 -10.80 0.49 -10.44
CA ASP A 8 -11.34 -0.73 -9.85
C ASP A 8 -10.80 -0.90 -8.43
N GLU A 9 -11.64 -0.52 -7.47
CA GLU A 9 -11.32 -0.60 -6.05
C GLU A 9 -11.05 -2.03 -5.58
N SER A 10 -11.71 -3.01 -6.17
CA SER A 10 -11.53 -4.42 -5.81
C SER A 10 -10.12 -4.89 -6.18
N ILE A 11 -9.64 -4.47 -7.36
CA ILE A 11 -8.28 -4.72 -7.83
C ILE A 11 -7.28 -3.98 -6.93
N LEU A 12 -7.53 -2.71 -6.60
CA LEU A 12 -6.63 -1.96 -5.72
C LEU A 12 -6.52 -2.57 -4.32
N ARG A 13 -7.63 -3.02 -3.73
CA ARG A 13 -7.61 -3.72 -2.44
C ARG A 13 -6.86 -5.05 -2.53
N ALA A 14 -7.11 -5.83 -3.59
CA ALA A 14 -6.46 -7.11 -3.83
C ALA A 14 -4.94 -6.95 -4.03
N GLN A 15 -4.51 -6.01 -4.87
CA GLN A 15 -3.10 -5.70 -5.10
C GLN A 15 -2.45 -5.14 -3.83
N GLY A 16 -3.15 -4.27 -3.10
CA GLY A 16 -2.68 -3.75 -1.82
C GLY A 16 -2.47 -4.87 -0.79
N LYS A 17 -3.34 -5.88 -0.79
CA LYS A 17 -3.14 -7.10 0.00
C LYS A 17 -1.94 -7.91 -0.48
N ALA A 18 -1.86 -8.22 -1.76
CA ALA A 18 -0.77 -9.01 -2.31
C ALA A 18 0.61 -8.37 -2.04
N LEU A 19 0.74 -7.05 -2.19
CA LEU A 19 1.98 -6.31 -1.86
C LEU A 19 2.32 -6.37 -0.37
N GLY A 20 1.31 -6.27 0.51
CA GLY A 20 1.50 -6.44 1.94
C GLY A 20 1.98 -7.85 2.30
N ASP A 21 1.35 -8.88 1.72
CA ASP A 21 1.72 -10.28 1.94
C ASP A 21 3.16 -10.55 1.44
N VAL A 22 3.50 -10.10 0.23
CA VAL A 22 4.86 -10.22 -0.32
C VAL A 22 5.89 -9.48 0.54
N GLY A 23 5.55 -8.29 1.05
CA GLY A 23 6.43 -7.55 1.97
C GLY A 23 6.70 -8.31 3.27
N GLN A 24 5.68 -8.96 3.83
CA GLN A 24 5.81 -9.78 5.04
C GLN A 24 6.63 -11.04 4.78
N ASP A 25 6.37 -11.76 3.69
CA ASP A 25 7.12 -12.95 3.32
C ASP A 25 8.60 -12.61 3.06
N PHE A 26 8.86 -11.48 2.40
CA PHE A 26 10.21 -10.99 2.16
C PHE A 26 10.93 -10.64 3.48
N GLN A 27 10.27 -9.93 4.41
CA GLN A 27 10.86 -9.64 5.72
C GLN A 27 11.22 -10.94 6.46
N GLN A 28 10.32 -11.92 6.49
CA GLN A 28 10.59 -13.20 7.14
C GLN A 28 11.79 -13.93 6.52
N ALA A 29 11.91 -13.92 5.20
CA ALA A 29 13.06 -14.49 4.51
C ALA A 29 14.36 -13.74 4.83
N ALA A 30 14.31 -12.40 4.88
CA ALA A 30 15.45 -11.56 5.25
C ALA A 30 15.88 -11.80 6.71
N ASP A 31 14.94 -11.88 7.64
CA ASP A 31 15.19 -12.19 9.06
C ASP A 31 15.85 -13.57 9.22
N GLN A 32 15.36 -14.57 8.48
CA GLN A 32 15.96 -15.91 8.46
C GLN A 32 17.39 -15.87 7.92
N LEU A 33 17.64 -15.14 6.83
CA LEU A 33 18.99 -14.99 6.28
C LEU A 33 19.92 -14.32 7.31
N LYS A 34 19.50 -13.21 7.91
CA LYS A 34 20.24 -12.47 8.95
C LYS A 34 20.59 -13.38 10.13
N SER A 35 19.60 -14.09 10.67
CA SER A 35 19.79 -15.01 11.79
C SER A 35 20.79 -16.12 11.45
N ARG A 36 20.71 -16.69 10.25
CA ARG A 36 21.65 -17.75 9.82
C ARG A 36 23.07 -17.22 9.62
N LEU A 37 23.25 -16.03 9.06
CA LEU A 37 24.57 -15.41 8.92
C LEU A 37 25.18 -15.12 10.29
N GLN A 38 24.42 -14.53 11.20
CA GLN A 38 24.85 -14.29 12.59
C GLN A 38 25.23 -15.59 13.31
N SER A 39 24.48 -16.68 13.07
CA SER A 39 24.80 -17.99 13.63
C SER A 39 26.10 -18.59 13.08
N LEU A 40 26.47 -18.28 11.82
CA LEU A 40 27.72 -18.75 11.21
C LEU A 40 28.92 -17.93 11.69
N GLU A 41 28.72 -16.65 11.97
CA GLU A 41 29.76 -15.76 12.48
C GLU A 41 30.16 -16.08 13.92
N GLY A 42 29.22 -16.57 14.75
CA GLY A 42 29.55 -16.99 16.11
C GLY A 42 30.03 -15.83 16.99
N LYS A 43 30.93 -16.11 17.94
CA LYS A 43 31.49 -15.10 18.86
C LYS A 43 32.78 -14.45 18.35
N GLU A 44 33.53 -15.17 17.53
CA GLU A 44 34.79 -14.74 16.96
C GLU A 44 34.66 -14.84 15.43
N PRO A 45 35.11 -13.81 14.68
CA PRO A 45 34.93 -13.80 13.24
C PRO A 45 35.60 -15.01 12.58
N PRO A 46 34.91 -15.70 11.63
CA PRO A 46 35.41 -16.95 11.04
C PRO A 46 36.63 -16.78 10.12
N TRP A 47 37.01 -15.53 9.82
CA TRP A 47 38.16 -15.17 8.98
C TRP A 47 39.45 -14.87 9.76
N GLY A 48 39.41 -14.87 11.11
CA GLY A 48 40.59 -14.66 11.95
C GLY A 48 41.06 -13.22 12.06
N ASP A 49 42.04 -13.00 12.95
CA ASP A 49 42.57 -11.68 13.33
C ASP A 49 43.91 -11.34 12.62
N ASP A 50 44.26 -12.05 11.56
CA ASP A 50 45.43 -11.70 10.74
C ASP A 50 45.10 -10.56 9.77
N ASP A 51 46.13 -9.92 9.19
CA ASP A 51 45.95 -8.76 8.28
C ASP A 51 45.01 -9.07 7.10
N LEU A 52 44.98 -10.33 6.64
CA LEU A 52 44.06 -10.76 5.59
C LEU A 52 42.62 -10.92 6.13
N GLY A 53 42.45 -11.57 7.27
CA GLY A 53 41.17 -11.71 7.95
C GLY A 53 40.52 -10.36 8.28
N GLU A 54 41.28 -9.41 8.83
CA GLU A 54 40.77 -8.07 9.16
C GLU A 54 40.23 -7.34 7.91
N LYS A 55 40.99 -7.36 6.80
CA LYS A 55 40.56 -6.75 5.53
C LYS A 55 39.32 -7.41 4.96
N PHE A 56 39.23 -8.74 5.05
CA PHE A 56 38.04 -9.47 4.62
C PHE A 56 36.84 -9.09 5.49
N GLY A 57 37.02 -9.06 6.81
CA GLY A 57 35.99 -8.69 7.78
C GLY A 57 35.38 -7.33 7.50
N ILE A 58 36.21 -6.30 7.29
CA ILE A 58 35.73 -4.94 6.97
C ILE A 58 34.79 -4.94 5.75
N VAL A 59 35.17 -5.64 4.68
CA VAL A 59 34.36 -5.68 3.45
C VAL A 59 33.10 -6.52 3.66
N TYR A 60 33.23 -7.69 4.29
CA TYR A 60 32.12 -8.60 4.53
C TYR A 60 31.07 -7.98 5.46
N GLU A 61 31.49 -7.43 6.60
CA GLU A 61 30.57 -6.81 7.57
C GLU A 61 29.88 -5.60 6.96
N GLY A 62 30.62 -4.74 6.24
CA GLY A 62 30.02 -3.60 5.54
C GLY A 62 28.97 -4.02 4.50
N LEU A 63 29.26 -5.05 3.70
CA LEU A 63 28.29 -5.57 2.73
C LEU A 63 27.09 -6.24 3.42
N ARG A 64 27.34 -7.03 4.46
CA ARG A 64 26.32 -7.74 5.25
C ARG A 64 25.36 -6.73 5.89
N ASP A 65 25.89 -5.72 6.56
CA ASP A 65 25.09 -4.74 7.29
C ASP A 65 24.29 -3.86 6.31
N GLY A 66 24.93 -3.41 5.22
CA GLY A 66 24.21 -2.68 4.16
C GLY A 66 23.13 -3.52 3.49
N MET A 67 23.32 -4.83 3.35
CA MET A 67 22.30 -5.75 2.85
C MET A 67 21.13 -5.89 3.82
N GLN A 68 21.40 -6.04 5.12
CA GLN A 68 20.35 -6.11 6.15
C GLN A 68 19.49 -4.84 6.14
N GLU A 69 20.10 -3.66 6.16
CA GLU A 69 19.39 -2.38 6.10
C GLU A 69 18.56 -2.24 4.81
N SER A 70 19.13 -2.66 3.68
CA SER A 70 18.45 -2.61 2.38
C SER A 70 17.24 -3.55 2.32
N MET A 71 17.35 -4.74 2.91
CA MET A 71 16.26 -5.71 2.97
C MET A 71 15.13 -5.22 3.87
N ASP A 72 15.44 -4.74 5.07
CA ASP A 72 14.45 -4.17 6.00
C ASP A 72 13.69 -2.98 5.34
N SER A 73 14.43 -2.09 4.68
CA SER A 73 13.85 -0.96 3.93
C SER A 73 12.95 -1.42 2.78
N LEU A 74 13.35 -2.46 2.04
CA LEU A 74 12.55 -2.99 0.94
C LEU A 74 11.24 -3.62 1.43
N ALA A 75 11.30 -4.44 2.48
CA ALA A 75 10.12 -5.02 3.11
C ALA A 75 9.11 -3.95 3.56
N GLN A 76 9.61 -2.92 4.27
CA GLN A 76 8.78 -1.81 4.73
C GLN A 76 8.12 -1.09 3.55
N ARG A 77 8.87 -0.80 2.48
CA ARG A 77 8.34 -0.12 1.29
C ARG A 77 7.27 -0.94 0.57
N LEU A 78 7.41 -2.26 0.50
CA LEU A 78 6.38 -3.16 -0.04
C LEU A 78 5.08 -3.06 0.78
N GLY A 79 5.19 -3.10 2.11
CA GLY A 79 4.05 -2.91 3.01
C GLY A 79 3.40 -1.53 2.86
N GLU A 80 4.19 -0.47 2.78
CA GLU A 80 3.69 0.90 2.58
C GLU A 80 2.97 1.06 1.23
N MET A 81 3.51 0.50 0.15
CA MET A 81 2.84 0.49 -1.15
C MET A 81 1.51 -0.25 -1.07
N GLY A 82 1.48 -1.41 -0.39
CA GLY A 82 0.24 -2.14 -0.13
C GLY A 82 -0.80 -1.31 0.62
N GLY A 83 -0.37 -0.61 1.67
CA GLY A 83 -1.23 0.31 2.44
C GLY A 83 -1.77 1.47 1.59
N LYS A 84 -0.94 2.08 0.74
CA LYS A 84 -1.34 3.18 -0.15
C LYS A 84 -2.38 2.76 -1.18
N LEU A 85 -2.28 1.55 -1.73
CA LEU A 85 -3.27 1.02 -2.68
C LEU A 85 -4.62 0.78 -2.01
N ARG A 86 -4.64 0.25 -0.77
CA ARG A 86 -5.88 0.10 -0.01
C ARG A 86 -6.50 1.47 0.31
N ALA A 87 -5.70 2.43 0.75
CA ALA A 87 -6.17 3.79 1.00
C ALA A 87 -6.73 4.46 -0.27
N MET A 88 -6.13 4.21 -1.43
CA MET A 88 -6.65 4.69 -2.71
C MET A 88 -8.03 4.10 -3.01
N ALA A 89 -8.22 2.79 -2.79
CA ALA A 89 -9.51 2.14 -2.96
C ALA A 89 -10.59 2.72 -2.03
N ASP A 90 -10.25 2.94 -0.76
CA ASP A 90 -11.20 3.45 0.23
C ASP A 90 -11.56 4.92 -0.02
N ASN A 91 -10.60 5.73 -0.47
CA ASN A 91 -10.85 7.11 -0.87
C ASN A 91 -11.75 7.18 -2.10
N HIS A 92 -11.57 6.26 -3.06
CA HIS A 92 -12.40 6.19 -4.25
C HIS A 92 -13.85 5.82 -3.88
N ALA A 93 -14.02 4.77 -3.06
CA ALA A 93 -15.34 4.31 -2.59
C ALA A 93 -16.12 5.43 -1.91
N GLN A 94 -15.46 6.14 -0.99
CA GLN A 94 -16.06 7.26 -0.28
C GLN A 94 -16.44 8.42 -1.22
N ASN A 95 -15.64 8.67 -2.26
CA ASN A 95 -15.93 9.73 -3.21
C ASN A 95 -17.11 9.36 -4.13
N GLU A 96 -17.21 8.11 -4.55
CA GLU A 96 -18.36 7.60 -5.32
C GLU A 96 -19.65 7.65 -4.49
N ASP A 97 -19.61 7.20 -3.23
CA ASP A 97 -20.76 7.26 -2.32
C ASP A 97 -21.24 8.70 -2.09
N GLN A 98 -20.31 9.63 -1.84
CA GLN A 98 -20.64 11.05 -1.66
C GLN A 98 -21.22 11.67 -2.94
N THR A 99 -20.70 11.29 -4.10
CA THR A 99 -21.17 11.80 -5.39
C THR A 99 -22.56 11.27 -5.70
N THR A 100 -22.78 9.96 -5.54
CA THR A 100 -24.08 9.32 -5.71
C THR A 100 -25.12 9.93 -4.77
N GLY A 101 -24.81 10.06 -3.48
CA GLY A 101 -25.72 10.69 -2.52
C GLY A 101 -26.07 12.15 -2.83
N ARG A 102 -25.11 12.93 -3.38
CA ARG A 102 -25.38 14.29 -3.86
C ARG A 102 -26.29 14.29 -5.08
N LEU A 103 -26.09 13.38 -6.03
CA LEU A 103 -26.92 13.26 -7.22
C LEU A 103 -28.34 12.82 -6.86
N ASP A 104 -28.51 11.85 -5.96
CA ASP A 104 -29.82 11.42 -5.45
C ASP A 104 -30.54 12.56 -4.72
N GLY A 105 -29.79 13.34 -3.93
CA GLY A 105 -30.29 14.55 -3.28
C GLY A 105 -30.72 15.65 -4.26
N LEU A 106 -30.05 15.77 -5.41
CA LEU A 106 -30.46 16.69 -6.46
C LEU A 106 -31.68 16.17 -7.25
N GLY A 107 -31.72 14.87 -7.53
CA GLY A 107 -32.86 14.22 -8.19
C GLY A 107 -34.15 14.36 -7.38
N SER A 108 -34.09 14.03 -6.09
CA SER A 108 -35.25 14.18 -5.19
C SER A 108 -35.74 15.64 -5.09
N ARG A 109 -34.83 16.62 -5.07
CA ARG A 109 -35.18 18.05 -5.14
C ARG A 109 -35.81 18.45 -6.48
N ALA A 110 -35.30 17.94 -7.59
CA ALA A 110 -35.86 18.21 -8.91
C ALA A 110 -37.28 17.63 -9.03
N ASP A 111 -37.49 16.41 -8.53
CA ASP A 111 -38.81 15.76 -8.50
C ASP A 111 -39.80 16.52 -7.62
N SER A 112 -39.37 17.00 -6.44
CA SER A 112 -40.23 17.79 -5.56
C SER A 112 -40.65 19.10 -6.22
N LEU A 113 -39.70 19.84 -6.81
CA LEU A 113 -40.00 21.09 -7.54
C LEU A 113 -40.92 20.84 -8.75
N GLY A 114 -40.68 19.76 -9.49
CA GLY A 114 -41.54 19.37 -10.62
C GLY A 114 -42.97 19.05 -10.18
N SER A 115 -43.13 18.39 -9.02
CA SER A 115 -44.45 18.12 -8.43
C SER A 115 -45.17 19.40 -8.01
N GLU A 116 -44.45 20.35 -7.41
CA GLU A 116 -44.98 21.62 -6.94
C GLU A 116 -45.47 22.49 -8.12
N ILE A 117 -44.67 22.62 -9.17
CA ILE A 117 -45.05 23.32 -10.41
C ILE A 117 -46.32 22.68 -11.02
N ARG A 118 -46.38 21.34 -11.08
CA ARG A 118 -47.55 20.62 -11.61
C ARG A 118 -48.80 20.87 -10.78
N THR A 119 -48.67 20.98 -9.45
CA THR A 119 -49.80 21.33 -8.58
C THR A 119 -50.26 22.77 -8.75
N MET A 120 -49.34 23.72 -8.97
CA MET A 120 -49.69 25.13 -9.20
C MET A 120 -50.37 25.36 -10.56
N HIS A 121 -50.11 24.51 -11.56
CA HIS A 121 -50.68 24.65 -12.90
C HIS A 121 -51.99 23.87 -13.13
N ARG A 122 -52.54 23.20 -12.10
CA ARG A 122 -53.88 22.60 -12.21
C ARG A 122 -54.94 23.71 -12.16
N PRO A 123 -55.79 23.87 -13.19
CA PRO A 123 -56.87 24.85 -13.16
C PRO A 123 -57.84 24.50 -12.02
N ARG A 124 -58.17 25.51 -11.20
CA ARG A 124 -59.24 25.40 -10.20
C ARG A 124 -60.57 25.28 -10.96
N ALA A 125 -61.20 24.10 -10.87
CA ALA A 125 -62.58 23.89 -11.26
C ALA A 125 -63.53 24.59 -10.26
#